data_AF-A0A031I7Y1-F1
#
_entry.id   AF-A0A031I7Y1-F1
#
_cell.length_a   1.000
_cell.length_b   1.000
_cell.length_c   1.000
_cell.angle_alpha   90.00
_cell.angle_beta   90.00
_cell.angle_gamma   90.00
#
_symmetry.space_group_name_H-M   'P 1'
#
loop_
_entity.id
_entity.type
_entity.pdbx_description
1 polymer ?
#
loop_
_entity_poly.entity_id
_entity_poly.type
_entity_poly.pdbx_seq_one_letter_code
_entity_poly.pdbx_strand_id
1 'polypeptide(L)'
;MDIDLCPSDIAAVGIAADRFVAEATTLLRDARALVIADRRAAAATLIRDRARIVALLGDYQRFKHGRVFDPVIAEGHGRRCATARLLKCECVLMGDSFAAYVSRWQHADLAADWAAYRRDMMTITEQLLDHLRVEQAAIASLLGADRNAGDVPATR
;
A
#
# COMPACT_ATOMS: atom_id res chain seq x y z
N MET A 1 -22.46 -1.49 17.34
CA MET A 1 -21.73 -2.75 17.51
C MET A 1 -20.28 -2.36 17.53
N ASP A 2 -19.75 -2.11 18.73
CA ASP A 2 -18.35 -1.74 18.90
C ASP A 2 -17.51 -2.98 18.62
N ILE A 3 -16.66 -2.92 17.60
CA ILE A 3 -15.71 -3.99 17.31
C ILE A 3 -14.54 -3.76 18.27
N ASP A 4 -14.67 -4.26 19.49
CA ASP A 4 -13.60 -4.26 20.47
C ASP A 4 -12.54 -5.30 20.03
N LEU A 5 -11.58 -4.86 19.21
CA LEU A 5 -10.47 -5.69 18.79
C LEU A 5 -9.59 -5.96 20.00
N CYS A 6 -9.43 -7.23 20.37
CA CYS A 6 -8.55 -7.54 21.49
C CYS A 6 -7.10 -7.15 21.17
N PRO A 7 -6.25 -6.83 22.16
CA PRO A 7 -4.87 -6.39 21.90
C PRO A 7 -4.03 -7.35 21.04
N SER A 8 -4.31 -8.65 21.08
CA SER A 8 -3.68 -9.64 20.19
C SER A 8 -4.11 -9.50 18.73
N ASP A 9 -5.35 -9.08 18.46
CA ASP A 9 -5.83 -8.84 17.11
C ASP A 9 -5.17 -7.61 16.49
N ILE A 10 -4.96 -6.54 17.27
CA ILE A 10 -4.24 -5.34 16.83
C ILE A 10 -2.80 -5.68 16.44
N ALA A 11 -2.10 -6.45 17.27
CA ALA A 11 -0.73 -6.88 16.98
C ALA A 11 -0.66 -7.76 15.72
N ALA A 12 -1.60 -8.70 15.56
CA ALA A 12 -1.68 -9.55 14.38
C ALA A 12 -1.96 -8.74 13.10
N VAL A 13 -2.82 -7.73 13.17
CA VAL A 13 -3.11 -6.82 12.04
C VAL A 13 -1.86 -6.02 11.66
N GLY A 14 -1.12 -5.49 12.64
CA GLY A 14 0.15 -4.79 12.39
C GLY A 14 1.18 -5.67 11.67
N ILE A 15 1.42 -6.88 12.20
CA ILE A 15 2.36 -7.85 11.59
C ILE A 15 1.95 -8.21 10.16
N ALA A 16 0.65 -8.41 9.91
CA ALA A 16 0.16 -8.71 8.58
C ALA A 16 0.37 -7.53 7.61
N ALA A 17 0.13 -6.29 8.05
CA ALA A 17 0.39 -5.09 7.25
C ALA A 17 1.87 -4.97 6.88
N ASP A 18 2.77 -5.16 7.86
CA ASP A 18 4.22 -5.10 7.65
C ASP A 18 4.69 -6.14 6.63
N ARG A 19 4.14 -7.35 6.68
CA ARG A 19 4.46 -8.41 5.71
C ARG A 19 4.10 -8.00 4.28
N PHE A 20 2.90 -7.46 4.06
CA PHE A 20 2.49 -6.98 2.73
C PHE A 20 3.43 -5.89 2.21
N VAL A 21 3.73 -4.90 3.05
CA VAL A 21 4.61 -3.78 2.69
C VAL A 21 6.03 -4.26 2.39
N ALA A 22 6.59 -5.16 3.20
CA ALA A 22 7.92 -5.70 3.00
C ALA A 22 8.04 -6.50 1.70
N GLU A 23 7.04 -7.33 1.39
CA GLU A 23 7.01 -8.13 0.16
C GLU A 23 6.87 -7.24 -1.08
N ALA A 24 5.94 -6.28 -1.06
CA ALA A 24 5.73 -5.35 -2.16
C ALA A 24 6.98 -4.48 -2.41
N THR A 25 7.59 -3.98 -1.33
CA THR A 25 8.83 -3.19 -1.38
C THR A 25 9.97 -3.98 -2.01
N THR A 26 10.13 -5.25 -1.66
CA THR A 26 11.16 -6.13 -2.23
C THR A 26 10.95 -6.29 -3.75
N LEU A 27 9.74 -6.67 -4.18
CA LEU A 27 9.43 -6.85 -5.59
C LEU A 27 9.63 -5.56 -6.42
N LEU A 28 9.20 -4.42 -5.89
CA LEU A 28 9.37 -3.12 -6.55
C LEU A 28 10.85 -2.75 -6.69
N ARG A 29 11.66 -2.98 -5.64
CA ARG A 29 13.10 -2.68 -5.66
C ARG A 29 13.87 -3.58 -6.63
N ASP A 30 13.56 -4.87 -6.64
CA ASP A 30 14.20 -5.82 -7.56
C ASP A 30 13.89 -5.48 -9.01
N ALA A 31 12.63 -5.20 -9.32
CA ALA A 31 12.21 -4.77 -10.65
C ALA A 31 12.87 -3.44 -11.06
N ARG A 32 12.95 -2.47 -10.14
CA ARG A 32 13.64 -1.18 -10.35
C ARG A 32 15.14 -1.39 -10.62
N ALA A 33 15.80 -2.29 -9.90
CA ALA A 33 17.22 -2.60 -10.10
C ALA A 33 17.52 -3.15 -11.50
N LEU A 34 16.66 -4.05 -12.01
CA LEU A 34 16.77 -4.58 -13.38
C LEU A 34 16.67 -3.46 -14.43
N VAL A 35 15.73 -2.53 -14.22
CA VAL A 35 15.49 -1.40 -15.12
C VAL A 35 16.63 -0.38 -15.07
N ILE A 36 17.16 -0.06 -13.88
CA ILE A 36 18.32 0.83 -13.71
C ILE A 36 19.55 0.27 -14.46
N ALA A 37 19.78 -1.04 -14.34
CA ALA A 37 20.88 -1.74 -14.99
C ALA A 37 20.67 -2.01 -16.50
N ASP A 38 19.66 -1.40 -17.12
CA ASP A 38 19.29 -1.55 -18.54
C ASP A 38 19.14 -3.03 -18.99
N ARG A 39 18.65 -3.90 -18.10
CA ARG A 39 18.53 -5.35 -18.37
C ARG A 39 17.32 -5.67 -19.25
N ARG A 40 17.37 -5.28 -20.53
CA ARG A 40 16.27 -5.52 -21.51
C ARG A 40 15.87 -6.99 -21.64
N ALA A 41 16.84 -7.91 -21.55
CA ALA A 41 16.60 -9.35 -21.57
C ALA A 41 15.72 -9.83 -20.39
N ALA A 42 15.53 -9.02 -19.34
CA ALA A 42 14.66 -9.32 -18.21
C ALA A 42 13.19 -8.92 -18.45
N ALA A 43 12.79 -8.53 -19.66
CA ALA A 43 11.43 -8.10 -19.97
C ALA A 43 10.36 -9.10 -19.51
N ALA A 44 10.55 -10.40 -19.77
CA ALA A 44 9.62 -11.44 -19.33
C ALA A 44 9.50 -11.52 -17.80
N THR A 45 10.62 -11.34 -17.08
CA THR A 45 10.63 -11.28 -15.61
C THR A 45 9.86 -10.06 -15.11
N LEU A 46 10.08 -8.89 -15.70
CA LEU A 46 9.38 -7.65 -15.33
C LEU A 46 7.87 -7.71 -15.57
N ILE A 47 7.43 -8.38 -16.64
CA ILE A 47 6.01 -8.64 -16.90
C ILE A 47 5.40 -9.50 -15.80
N ARG A 48 6.06 -10.60 -15.44
CA ARG A 48 5.62 -11.51 -14.38
C ARG A 48 5.58 -10.80 -13.03
N ASP A 49 6.63 -10.05 -12.69
CA ASP A 49 6.71 -9.36 -11.40
C ASP A 49 5.66 -8.24 -11.30
N ARG A 50 5.35 -7.54 -12.40
CA ARG A 50 4.23 -6.60 -12.45
C ARG A 50 2.90 -7.28 -12.10
N ALA A 51 2.61 -8.46 -12.67
CA ALA A 51 1.40 -9.21 -12.33
C ALA A 51 1.36 -9.64 -10.85
N ARG A 52 2.51 -10.04 -10.29
CA ARG A 52 2.63 -10.37 -8.86
C ARG A 52 2.38 -9.16 -7.97
N ILE A 53 2.94 -8.00 -8.32
CA ILE A 53 2.71 -6.74 -7.60
C ILE A 53 1.23 -6.35 -7.65
N VAL A 54 0.57 -6.48 -8.80
CA VAL A 54 -0.89 -6.23 -8.93
C VAL A 54 -1.69 -7.10 -7.96
N ALA A 55 -1.43 -8.41 -7.94
CA ALA A 55 -2.12 -9.32 -7.04
C ALA A 55 -1.89 -8.94 -5.57
N LEU A 56 -0.61 -8.75 -5.19
CA LEU A 56 -0.20 -8.44 -3.82
C LEU A 56 -0.79 -7.12 -3.31
N LEU A 57 -0.73 -6.05 -4.12
CA LEU A 57 -1.31 -4.75 -3.75
C LEU A 57 -2.84 -4.80 -3.68
N GLY A 58 -3.48 -5.61 -4.52
CA GLY A 58 -4.92 -5.85 -4.46
C GLY A 58 -5.34 -6.58 -3.18
N ASP A 59 -4.59 -7.61 -2.77
CA ASP A 59 -4.78 -8.30 -1.48
C ASP A 59 -4.57 -7.34 -0.31
N TYR A 60 -3.50 -6.55 -0.37
CA TYR A 60 -3.18 -5.58 0.66
C TYR A 60 -4.27 -4.50 0.79
N GLN A 61 -4.81 -3.98 -0.31
CA GLN A 61 -5.93 -3.04 -0.31
C GLN A 61 -7.18 -3.60 0.38
N ARG A 62 -7.60 -4.82 0.02
CA ARG A 62 -8.73 -5.48 0.68
C ARG A 62 -8.49 -5.65 2.17
N PHE A 63 -7.28 -6.08 2.54
CA PHE A 63 -6.87 -6.26 3.93
C PHE A 63 -6.95 -4.93 4.70
N LYS A 64 -6.25 -3.88 4.27
CA LYS A 64 -6.17 -2.62 5.04
C LYS A 64 -7.52 -1.89 5.10
N HIS A 65 -8.32 -1.94 4.02
CA HIS A 65 -9.66 -1.35 4.05
C HIS A 65 -10.56 -2.10 5.05
N GLY A 66 -10.67 -3.43 4.92
CA GLY A 66 -11.59 -4.20 5.75
C GLY A 66 -11.15 -4.40 7.20
N ARG A 67 -9.85 -4.35 7.49
CA ARG A 67 -9.29 -4.66 8.83
C ARG A 67 -8.78 -3.44 9.59
N VAL A 68 -8.58 -2.30 8.93
CA VAL A 68 -8.03 -1.10 9.58
C VAL A 68 -8.93 0.09 9.33
N PHE A 69 -9.11 0.50 8.07
CA PHE A 69 -9.76 1.78 7.78
C PHE A 69 -11.26 1.74 8.06
N ASP A 70 -11.97 0.71 7.58
CA ASP A 70 -13.43 0.63 7.73
C ASP A 70 -13.86 0.51 9.20
N PRO A 71 -13.20 -0.30 10.05
CA PRO A 71 -13.46 -0.29 11.49
C PRO A 71 -13.24 1.09 12.15
N VAL A 72 -12.09 1.73 11.91
CA VAL A 72 -11.78 3.05 12.48
C VAL A 72 -12.76 4.13 12.00
N ILE A 73 -13.23 4.02 10.75
CA ILE A 73 -14.23 4.95 10.21
C ILE A 73 -15.60 4.73 10.86
N ALA A 74 -15.98 3.47 11.11
CA ALA A 74 -17.26 3.10 11.71
C ALA A 74 -17.38 3.53 13.18
N GLU A 75 -16.29 3.56 13.94
CA GLU A 75 -16.21 4.14 15.31
C GLU A 75 -16.59 5.63 15.34
N GLY A 76 -16.50 6.33 14.20
CA GLY A 76 -17.27 7.56 13.94
C GLY A 76 -16.74 8.85 14.54
N HIS A 77 -15.67 8.86 15.35
CA HIS A 77 -15.29 10.05 16.11
C HIS A 77 -13.81 10.46 16.02
N GLY A 78 -13.60 11.78 15.85
CA GLY A 78 -12.32 12.44 16.06
C GLY A 78 -11.32 12.35 14.90
N ARG A 79 -10.08 12.76 15.22
CA ARG A 79 -8.96 12.88 14.26
C ARG A 79 -8.63 11.54 13.58
N ARG A 80 -8.77 10.41 14.28
CA ARG A 80 -8.53 9.06 13.73
C ARG A 80 -9.43 8.72 12.55
N CYS A 81 -10.74 8.96 12.67
CA CYS A 81 -11.70 8.73 11.60
C CYS A 81 -11.36 9.59 10.36
N ALA A 82 -11.02 10.86 10.57
CA ALA A 82 -10.59 11.75 9.49
C ALA A 82 -9.32 11.25 8.80
N THR A 83 -8.31 10.81 9.56
CA THR A 83 -7.09 10.20 9.03
C THR A 83 -7.37 8.93 8.23
N ALA A 84 -8.20 8.02 8.74
CA ALA A 84 -8.55 6.78 8.03
C ALA A 84 -9.28 7.05 6.70
N ARG A 85 -10.18 8.05 6.65
CA ARG A 85 -10.84 8.47 5.40
C ARG A 85 -9.85 9.03 4.40
N LEU A 86 -8.94 9.90 4.84
CA LEU A 86 -7.92 10.49 3.98
C LEU A 86 -7.02 9.40 3.37
N LEU A 87 -6.51 8.48 4.20
CA LEU A 87 -5.69 7.36 3.74
C LEU A 87 -6.43 6.51 2.72
N LYS A 88 -7.71 6.19 2.99
CA LYS A 88 -8.53 5.41 2.06
C LYS A 88 -8.68 6.11 0.69
N CYS A 89 -8.86 7.43 0.67
CA CYS A 89 -8.88 8.19 -0.57
C CYS A 89 -7.53 8.15 -1.31
N GLU A 90 -6.42 8.35 -0.59
CA GLU A 90 -5.07 8.28 -1.17
C GLU A 90 -4.76 6.89 -1.75
N CYS A 91 -5.24 5.82 -1.11
CA CYS A 91 -5.12 4.45 -1.61
C CYS A 91 -5.80 4.24 -2.95
N VAL A 92 -7.00 4.83 -3.13
CA VAL A 92 -7.76 4.74 -4.37
C VAL A 92 -7.02 5.50 -5.47
N LEU A 93 -6.58 6.73 -5.20
CA LEU A 93 -5.83 7.54 -6.17
C LEU A 93 -4.52 6.88 -6.61
N MET A 94 -3.78 6.29 -5.66
CA MET A 94 -2.57 5.53 -5.98
C MET A 94 -2.89 4.25 -6.75
N GLY A 95 -3.97 3.57 -6.40
CA GLY A 95 -4.49 2.40 -7.11
C GLY A 95 -4.80 2.72 -8.57
N ASP A 96 -5.49 3.82 -8.84
CA ASP A 96 -5.83 4.27 -10.19
C ASP A 96 -4.58 4.60 -11.01
N SER A 97 -3.62 5.29 -10.39
CA SER A 97 -2.33 5.64 -11.02
C SER A 97 -1.55 4.37 -11.41
N PHE A 98 -1.51 3.38 -10.52
CA PHE A 98 -0.86 2.10 -10.80
C PHE A 98 -1.62 1.28 -11.83
N ALA A 99 -2.95 1.27 -11.80
CA ALA A 99 -3.78 0.59 -12.79
C ALA A 99 -3.57 1.17 -14.20
N ALA A 100 -3.47 2.49 -14.33
CA ALA A 100 -3.15 3.16 -15.58
C ALA A 100 -1.77 2.74 -16.13
N TYR A 101 -0.76 2.69 -15.25
CA TYR A 101 0.56 2.16 -15.60
C TYR A 101 0.48 0.70 -16.09
N VAL A 102 -0.21 -0.17 -15.36
CA VAL A 102 -0.35 -1.58 -15.72
C VAL A 102 -1.05 -1.74 -17.06
N SER A 103 -2.17 -1.04 -17.26
CA SER A 103 -2.96 -1.07 -18.49
C SER A 103 -2.12 -0.67 -19.71
N ARG A 104 -1.34 0.40 -19.58
CA ARG A 104 -0.42 0.87 -20.64
C ARG A 104 0.60 -0.20 -21.05
N TRP A 105 1.17 -0.91 -20.09
CA TRP A 105 2.30 -1.82 -20.32
C TRP A 105 1.91 -3.31 -20.37
N GLN A 106 0.62 -3.64 -20.28
CA GLN A 106 0.14 -5.03 -20.27
C GLN A 106 0.37 -5.75 -21.61
N HIS A 107 0.21 -5.03 -22.72
CA HIS A 107 0.28 -5.58 -24.08
C HIS A 107 1.36 -4.93 -24.94
N ALA A 108 2.19 -4.06 -24.36
CA ALA A 108 3.25 -3.37 -25.07
C ALA A 108 4.46 -4.28 -25.33
N ASP A 109 5.15 -4.05 -26.45
CA ASP A 109 6.47 -4.63 -26.67
C ASP A 109 7.52 -3.83 -25.87
N LEU A 110 7.85 -4.33 -24.67
CA LEU A 110 8.82 -3.70 -23.79
C LEU A 110 10.21 -3.55 -24.43
N ALA A 111 10.58 -4.39 -25.39
CA ALA A 111 11.89 -4.29 -26.04
C ALA A 111 11.93 -3.12 -27.03
N ALA A 112 10.85 -2.92 -27.78
CA ALA A 112 10.68 -1.79 -28.69
C ALA A 112 10.54 -0.46 -27.94
N ASP A 113 9.76 -0.45 -26.87
CA ASP A 113 9.41 0.76 -26.11
C ASP A 113 10.22 0.93 -24.79
N TRP A 114 11.39 0.30 -24.70
CA TRP A 114 12.15 0.16 -23.46
C TRP A 114 12.44 1.51 -22.76
N ALA A 115 12.79 2.55 -23.52
CA ALA A 115 13.11 3.85 -22.95
C ALA A 115 11.90 4.52 -22.26
N ALA A 116 10.71 4.37 -22.86
CA ALA A 116 9.47 4.87 -22.28
C ALA A 116 9.04 4.02 -21.09
N TYR A 117 9.12 2.69 -21.21
CA TYR A 117 8.85 1.76 -20.13
C TYR A 117 9.72 2.03 -18.91
N ARG A 118 11.04 2.21 -19.11
CA ARG A 118 12.00 2.51 -18.07
C ARG A 118 11.62 3.78 -17.31
N ARG A 119 11.26 4.86 -18.02
CA ARG A 119 10.87 6.12 -17.38
C ARG A 119 9.62 5.93 -16.52
N ASP A 120 8.57 5.36 -17.08
CA ASP A 120 7.30 5.15 -16.39
C ASP A 120 7.47 4.22 -15.17
N MET A 121 8.21 3.12 -15.32
CA MET A 121 8.50 2.17 -14.24
C MET A 121 9.27 2.86 -13.10
N MET A 122 10.24 3.72 -13.41
CA MET A 122 10.96 4.49 -12.39
C MET A 122 10.04 5.46 -11.64
N THR A 123 9.17 6.18 -12.34
CA THR A 123 8.21 7.10 -11.72
C THR A 123 7.22 6.36 -10.83
N ILE A 124 6.55 5.31 -11.34
CA ILE A 124 5.49 4.64 -10.60
C ILE A 124 6.04 3.86 -9.39
N THR A 125 7.23 3.25 -9.51
CA THR A 125 7.85 2.53 -8.38
C THR A 125 8.24 3.49 -7.26
N GLU A 126 8.68 4.71 -7.58
CA GLU A 126 9.00 5.73 -6.59
C GLU A 126 7.75 6.15 -5.82
N GLN A 127 6.69 6.48 -6.56
CA GLN A 127 5.40 6.86 -5.99
C GLN A 127 4.82 5.75 -5.11
N LEU A 128 4.87 4.49 -5.54
CA LEU A 128 4.40 3.35 -4.76
C LEU A 128 5.22 3.14 -3.49
N LEU A 129 6.56 3.22 -3.57
CA LEU A 129 7.42 3.02 -2.40
C LEU A 129 7.18 4.11 -1.35
N ASP A 130 7.03 5.37 -1.77
CA ASP A 130 6.71 6.46 -0.85
C ASP A 130 5.30 6.32 -0.27
N HIS A 131 4.31 5.95 -1.08
CA HIS A 131 2.96 5.69 -0.61
C HIS A 131 2.92 4.59 0.45
N LEU A 132 3.56 3.43 0.17
CA LEU A 132 3.62 2.31 1.11
C LEU A 132 4.29 2.70 2.44
N ARG A 133 5.34 3.53 2.41
CA ARG A 133 6.02 4.02 3.61
C ARG A 133 5.12 4.93 4.45
N VAL A 134 4.47 5.91 3.82
CA VAL A 134 3.55 6.83 4.51
C VAL A 134 2.38 6.06 5.09
N GLU A 135 1.81 5.15 4.31
CA GLU A 135 0.71 4.31 4.73
C GLU A 135 1.07 3.40 5.91
N GLN A 136 2.22 2.73 5.87
CA GLN A 136 2.65 1.86 6.97
C GLN A 136 2.75 2.63 8.28
N ALA A 137 3.36 3.81 8.26
CA ALA A 137 3.45 4.67 9.44
C ALA A 137 2.06 5.11 9.94
N ALA A 138 1.16 5.41 9.02
CA ALA A 138 -0.20 5.83 9.35
C ALA A 138 -1.04 4.67 9.93
N ILE A 139 -0.93 3.47 9.38
CA ILE A 139 -1.56 2.25 9.93
C ILE A 139 -1.04 1.98 11.34
N ALA A 140 0.28 2.05 11.56
CA ALA A 140 0.85 1.89 12.90
C ALA A 140 0.30 2.92 13.88
N SER A 141 0.14 4.18 13.45
CA SER A 141 -0.47 5.23 14.27
C SER A 141 -1.95 4.97 14.57
N LEU A 142 -2.72 4.47 13.61
CA LEU A 142 -4.14 4.15 13.81
C LEU A 142 -4.31 3.00 14.81
N LEU A 143 -3.48 1.96 14.69
CA LEU A 143 -3.49 0.79 15.59
C LEU A 143 -2.94 1.11 16.99
N GLY A 144 -2.05 2.10 17.12
CA GLY A 144 -1.47 2.51 18.40
C GLY A 144 -2.32 3.50 19.20
N ALA A 145 -3.26 4.19 18.56
CA ALA A 145 -4.02 5.28 19.18
C ALA A 145 -5.10 4.82 20.19
N ASP A 146 -5.45 3.52 20.22
CA ASP A 146 -6.35 2.97 21.25
C ASP A 146 -5.74 3.01 22.66
N ARG A 147 -4.40 3.01 22.79
CA ARG A 147 -3.74 2.96 24.11
C ARG A 147 -3.80 4.27 24.90
N ASN A 148 -4.01 5.40 24.23
CA ASN A 148 -3.96 6.73 24.85
C ASN A 148 -5.33 7.42 24.98
N ALA A 149 -6.40 6.84 24.40
CA ALA A 149 -7.75 7.42 24.46
C ALA A 149 -8.48 7.09 25.78
N GLY A 150 -7.94 6.18 26.59
CA GLY A 150 -8.49 5.80 27.90
C GLY A 150 -8.13 6.72 29.08
N ASP A 151 -7.35 7.80 28.85
CA ASP A 151 -6.77 8.61 29.94
C ASP A 151 -7.18 10.09 29.91
N VAL A 152 -8.35 10.41 29.34
CA VAL A 152 -8.96 11.74 29.52
C VAL A 152 -9.93 11.66 30.70
N PRO A 153 -9.56 12.13 31.91
CA PRO A 153 -10.50 12.21 33.01
C PRO A 153 -11.63 13.15 32.60
N ALA A 154 -12.87 12.70 32.79
CA ALA A 154 -14.04 13.55 32.66
C ALA A 154 -13.88 14.75 33.60
N THR A 155 -13.51 15.91 33.05
CA THR A 155 -13.59 17.16 33.79
C THR A 155 -15.06 17.46 34.04
N ARG A 156 -15.33 17.64 35.35
CA ARG A 156 -16.63 17.81 36.00
C ARG A 156 -17.53 18.86 35.38
#